data_AF-A0A8S4RRM3-F1
#
_entry.id   AF-A0A8S4RRM3-F1
#
_cell.length_a   1.000
_cell.length_b   1.000
_cell.length_c   1.000
_cell.angle_alpha   90.00
_cell.angle_beta   90.00
_cell.angle_gamma   90.00
#
_symmetry.space_group_name_H-M   'P 1'
#
loop_
_entity.id
_entity.type
_entity.pdbx_description
1 polymer ?
#
loop_
_entity_poly.entity_id
_entity_poly.type
_entity_poly.pdbx_seq_one_letter_code
_entity_poly.pdbx_strand_id
1 'polypeptide(L)'
;MLRIPWTAKRTNISILEQLRINNRLSTLCYKNVLSYFGHIGKRLPSNMYKLILVGKVAGKRPRGRSPRRWSDQVKSHTGLPITEAIKKAEEQDGRL
;
A
#
# COMPACT_ATOMS: atom_id res chain seq x y z
N MET A 1 18.49 23.43 -1.70
CA MET A 1 17.89 22.87 -2.94
C MET A 1 19.03 22.42 -3.85
N LEU A 2 18.97 21.24 -4.45
CA LEU A 2 20.03 20.77 -5.36
C LEU A 2 20.00 21.65 -6.62
N ARG A 3 21.03 22.48 -6.82
CA ARG A 3 21.16 23.42 -7.95
C ARG A 3 21.44 22.67 -9.26
N ILE A 4 20.54 21.78 -9.66
CA ILE A 4 20.68 20.94 -10.85
C ILE A 4 20.22 21.75 -12.06
N PRO A 5 21.10 22.06 -13.02
CA PRO A 5 20.70 22.77 -14.23
C PRO A 5 19.81 21.87 -15.09
N TRP A 6 18.80 22.46 -15.73
CA TRP A 6 17.82 21.74 -16.55
C TRP A 6 18.46 21.06 -17.78
N THR A 7 19.62 21.53 -18.23
CA THR A 7 20.43 20.94 -19.31
C THR A 7 21.16 19.67 -18.92
N ALA A 8 21.30 19.38 -17.61
CA ALA A 8 22.03 18.21 -17.13
C ALA A 8 21.34 16.87 -17.43
N LYS A 9 20.08 16.88 -17.90
CA LYS A 9 19.27 15.69 -18.27
C LYS A 9 19.37 14.56 -17.23
N ARG A 10 19.38 14.91 -15.95
CA ARG A 10 19.50 13.94 -14.84
C ARG A 10 18.20 13.19 -14.65
N THR A 11 18.30 11.88 -14.43
CA THR A 11 17.16 11.03 -14.07
C THR A 11 16.93 11.04 -12.57
N ASN A 12 15.68 10.82 -12.14
CA ASN A 12 15.35 10.68 -10.73
C ASN A 12 16.15 9.56 -10.05
N ILE A 13 16.48 8.49 -10.79
CA ILE A 13 17.28 7.36 -10.30
C ILE A 13 18.71 7.83 -9.97
N SER A 14 19.38 8.52 -10.90
CA SER A 14 20.74 9.03 -10.69
C SER A 14 20.84 10.01 -9.51
N ILE A 15 19.81 10.85 -9.32
CA ILE A 15 19.75 11.77 -8.18
C ILE A 15 19.63 11.00 -6.86
N LEU A 16 18.78 9.98 -6.80
CA LEU A 16 18.57 9.18 -5.59
C LEU A 16 19.84 8.41 -5.21
N GLU A 17 20.56 7.84 -6.18
CA GLU A 17 21.83 7.15 -5.97
C GLU A 17 22.91 8.11 -5.44
N GLN A 18 23.05 9.28 -6.05
CA GLN A 18 24.02 10.29 -5.61
C GLN A 18 23.78 10.75 -4.18
N LEU A 19 22.52 10.92 -3.78
CA LEU A 19 22.13 11.35 -2.43
C LEU A 19 22.09 10.19 -1.43
N ARG A 20 22.32 8.95 -1.88
CA ARG A 20 22.20 7.72 -1.07
C ARG A 20 20.84 7.63 -0.36
N ILE A 21 19.78 8.09 -1.01
CA ILE A 21 18.42 8.03 -0.46
C ILE A 21 17.85 6.64 -0.72
N ASN A 22 17.94 5.79 0.30
CA ASN A 22 17.43 4.42 0.24
C ASN A 22 15.96 4.32 0.68
N ASN A 23 15.49 5.26 1.51
CA ASN A 23 14.13 5.23 2.04
C ASN A 23 13.29 6.35 1.42
N ARG A 24 12.22 5.98 0.71
CA ARG A 24 11.30 6.94 0.08
C ARG A 24 10.09 7.16 0.99
N LEU A 25 9.54 8.38 0.99
CA LEU A 25 8.27 8.66 1.66
C LEU A 25 7.18 7.68 1.23
N SER A 26 7.13 7.34 -0.06
CA SER A 26 6.20 6.32 -0.57
C SER A 26 6.35 4.98 0.14
N THR A 27 7.58 4.54 0.39
CA THR A 27 7.87 3.27 1.09
C THR A 27 7.35 3.32 2.52
N LEU A 28 7.54 4.44 3.21
CA LEU A 28 7.00 4.65 4.57
C LEU A 28 5.47 4.66 4.58
N CYS A 29 4.84 5.38 3.64
CA CYS A 29 3.39 5.38 3.49
C CYS A 29 2.86 3.97 3.25
N TYR A 30 3.48 3.19 2.35
CA TYR A 30 3.07 1.82 2.07
C TYR A 30 3.23 0.91 3.29
N LYS A 31 4.31 1.06 4.05
CA LYS A 31 4.51 0.32 5.31
C LYS A 31 3.37 0.61 6.30
N ASN A 32 2.99 1.87 6.46
CA ASN A 32 1.90 2.25 7.37
C ASN A 32 0.54 1.70 6.90
N VAL A 33 0.26 1.79 5.59
CA VAL A 33 -0.95 1.25 4.98
C VAL A 33 -1.04 -0.28 5.17
N LEU A 34 0.07 -1.00 4.99
CA LEU A 34 0.12 -2.45 5.16
C LEU A 34 0.07 -2.86 6.64
N SER A 35 0.68 -2.10 7.55
CA SER A 35 0.57 -2.34 8.98
C SER A 35 -0.87 -2.23 9.47
N TYR A 36 -1.59 -1.19 9.03
CA TYR A 36 -3.00 -1.02 9.36
C TYR A 36 -3.89 -2.08 8.70
N PHE A 37 -3.55 -2.50 7.47
CA PHE A 37 -4.20 -3.64 6.83
C PHE A 37 -4.06 -4.92 7.65
N GLY A 38 -2.86 -5.21 8.13
CA GLY A 38 -2.60 -6.35 9.00
C GLY A 38 -3.39 -6.27 10.31
N HIS A 39 -3.44 -5.09 10.93
CA HIS A 39 -4.25 -4.85 12.13
C HIS A 39 -5.73 -5.17 11.90
N ILE A 40 -6.31 -4.74 10.77
CA ILE A 40 -7.71 -5.05 10.42
C ILE A 40 -7.89 -6.54 10.08
N GLY A 41 -6.95 -7.15 9.36
CA GLY A 41 -6.94 -8.57 9.04
C GLY A 41 -7.04 -9.45 10.29
N LYS A 42 -6.40 -9.06 11.39
CA LYS A 42 -6.42 -9.78 12.68
C LYS A 42 -7.71 -9.64 13.48
N ARG A 43 -8.63 -8.73 13.13
CA ARG A 43 -9.88 -8.54 13.90
C ARG A 43 -10.90 -9.65 13.60
N LEU A 44 -11.86 -9.84 14.51
CA LEU A 44 -13.01 -10.74 14.31
C LEU A 44 -13.77 -10.39 13.01
N PRO A 45 -14.37 -11.36 12.31
CA PRO A 45 -15.12 -11.11 11.07
C PRO A 45 -16.37 -10.24 11.26
N SER A 46 -16.88 -10.11 12.49
CA SER A 46 -17.95 -9.16 12.84
C SER A 46 -17.49 -7.70 12.85
N ASN A 47 -16.19 -7.42 12.72
CA ASN A 47 -15.67 -6.08 12.67
C ASN A 47 -16.00 -5.40 11.32
N MET A 48 -16.67 -4.24 11.39
CA MET A 48 -17.07 -3.45 10.23
C MET A 48 -15.91 -3.18 9.25
N TYR A 49 -14.70 -2.89 9.75
CA TYR A 49 -13.54 -2.62 8.89
C TYR A 49 -13.08 -3.86 8.12
N LYS A 50 -13.18 -5.05 8.72
CA LYS A 50 -12.87 -6.33 8.05
C LYS A 50 -13.93 -6.66 7.00
N LEU A 51 -15.21 -6.38 7.28
CA LEU A 51 -16.29 -6.50 6.30
C LEU A 51 -16.14 -5.55 5.11
N ILE A 52 -15.75 -4.29 5.34
CA ILE A 52 -15.52 -3.31 4.26
C ILE A 52 -14.32 -3.73 3.39
N LEU A 53 -13.30 -4.33 3.99
CA LEU A 53 -12.10 -4.76 3.29
C LEU A 53 -12.33 -5.96 2.37
N VAL A 54 -13.08 -6.97 2.87
CA VAL A 54 -13.39 -8.21 2.15
C VAL A 54 -14.60 -8.04 1.23
N GLY A 55 -15.54 -7.18 1.62
CA GLY A 55 -16.80 -6.97 0.95
C GLY A 55 -16.65 -6.34 -0.44
N LYS A 56 -17.29 -6.95 -1.43
CA LYS A 56 -17.51 -6.31 -2.73
C LYS A 56 -18.91 -5.69 -2.73
N VAL A 57 -18.97 -4.36 -2.58
CA VAL A 57 -20.20 -3.61 -2.88
C VAL A 57 -20.46 -3.72 -4.39
N ALA A 58 -21.62 -4.27 -4.75
CA ALA A 58 -22.10 -4.34 -6.11
C ALA A 58 -22.51 -2.94 -6.62
N GLY A 59 -22.45 -2.75 -7.94
CA GLY A 59 -22.84 -1.49 -8.58
C GLY A 59 -21.66 -0.64 -9.06
N LYS A 60 -22.01 0.38 -9.87
CA LYS A 60 -21.05 1.29 -10.50
C LYS A 60 -20.68 2.40 -9.53
N ARG A 61 -19.38 2.72 -9.42
CA ARG A 61 -18.94 3.87 -8.63
C ARG A 61 -19.36 5.20 -9.27
N PRO A 62 -19.74 6.21 -8.45
CA PRO A 62 -20.01 7.54 -8.97
C PRO A 62 -18.77 8.15 -9.62
N ARG A 63 -18.98 9.01 -10.62
CA ARG A 63 -17.91 9.77 -11.27
C ARG A 63 -17.17 10.65 -10.25
N GLY A 64 -15.87 10.86 -10.45
CA GLY A 64 -15.03 11.71 -9.59
C GLY A 64 -14.41 10.99 -8.38
N ARG A 65 -14.92 9.81 -7.97
CA ARG A 65 -14.25 9.00 -6.94
C ARG A 65 -13.20 8.10 -7.57
N SER A 66 -12.03 8.00 -6.94
CA SER A 66 -10.97 7.09 -7.42
C SER A 66 -11.53 5.67 -7.57
N PRO A 67 -11.31 5.01 -8.72
CA PRO A 67 -11.73 3.63 -8.91
C PRO A 67 -10.97 2.67 -8.01
N ARG A 68 -9.78 3.08 -7.53
CA ARG A 68 -8.85 2.26 -6.77
C ARG A 68 -9.32 2.12 -5.32
N ARG A 69 -9.62 0.89 -4.93
CA ARG A 69 -9.89 0.49 -3.56
C ARG A 69 -8.60 0.40 -2.77
N TRP A 70 -8.72 0.44 -1.45
CA TRP A 70 -7.62 0.07 -0.57
C TRP A 70 -7.12 -1.36 -0.86
N SER A 71 -8.03 -2.30 -1.15
CA SER A 71 -7.68 -3.65 -1.61
C SER A 71 -6.83 -3.67 -2.88
N ASP A 72 -7.07 -2.75 -3.80
CA ASP A 72 -6.33 -2.64 -5.07
C ASP A 72 -4.94 -2.05 -4.85
N GLN A 73 -4.80 -1.18 -3.84
CA GLN A 73 -3.49 -0.69 -3.40
C GLN A 73 -2.67 -1.81 -2.76
N VAL A 74 -3.28 -2.59 -1.84
CA VAL A 74 -2.62 -3.76 -1.22
C VAL A 74 -2.16 -4.73 -2.31
N LYS A 75 -3.03 -5.10 -3.25
CA LYS A 75 -2.68 -5.96 -4.39
C LYS A 75 -1.53 -5.40 -5.23
N SER A 76 -1.53 -4.09 -5.48
CA SER A 76 -0.47 -3.43 -6.26
C SER A 76 0.88 -3.38 -5.54
N HIS A 77 0.90 -3.38 -4.21
CA HIS A 77 2.14 -3.29 -3.42
C HIS A 77 2.70 -4.66 -3.01
N THR A 78 1.83 -5.64 -2.76
CA THR A 78 2.24 -6.98 -2.36
C THR A 78 2.33 -7.95 -3.54
N GLY A 79 1.65 -7.66 -4.65
CA GLY A 79 1.49 -8.60 -5.76
C GLY A 79 0.53 -9.76 -5.45
N LEU A 80 -0.04 -9.80 -4.24
CA LEU A 80 -0.87 -10.90 -3.77
C LEU A 80 -2.35 -10.60 -3.99
N PRO A 81 -3.19 -11.62 -4.24
CA PRO A 81 -4.63 -11.48 -4.10
C PRO A 81 -4.97 -11.11 -2.65
N ILE A 82 -6.04 -10.33 -2.46
CA ILE A 82 -6.44 -9.79 -1.15
C ILE A 82 -6.66 -10.90 -0.11
N THR A 83 -7.16 -12.05 -0.54
CA THR A 83 -7.43 -13.23 0.31
C THR A 83 -6.15 -13.81 0.88
N GLU A 84 -5.09 -13.96 0.06
CA GLU A 84 -3.78 -14.41 0.53
C GLU A 84 -3.09 -13.36 1.40
N ALA A 85 -3.25 -12.07 1.07
CA ALA A 85 -2.72 -11.00 1.89
C ALA A 85 -3.35 -10.98 3.30
N ILE A 86 -4.65 -11.27 3.41
CA ILE A 86 -5.34 -11.42 4.70
C ILE A 86 -4.83 -12.64 5.46
N LYS A 87 -4.73 -13.81 4.80
CA LYS A 87 -4.18 -15.02 5.45
C LYS A 87 -2.77 -14.80 5.98
N LYS A 88 -1.89 -14.19 5.20
CA LYS A 88 -0.52 -13.85 5.65
C LYS A 88 -0.51 -12.85 6.80
N ALA A 89 -1.46 -11.92 6.83
CA ALA A 89 -1.62 -10.99 7.94
C ALA A 89 -2.12 -11.67 9.23
N GLU A 90 -2.96 -12.70 9.09
CA GLU A 90 -3.43 -13.56 10.19
C GLU A 90 -2.31 -14.50 10.68
N GLU A 91 -1.50 -15.06 9.77
CA GLU A 91 -0.40 -16.01 10.06
C GLU A 91 0.86 -15.37 10.67
N GLN A 92 1.08 -14.07 10.50
CA GLN A 92 2.23 -13.36 11.10
C GLN A 92 2.26 -13.37 12.64
N ASP A 93 1.25 -13.97 13.29
CA ASP A 93 1.08 -14.08 14.75
C ASP A 93 1.74 -15.31 15.40
N GLY A 94 2.68 -15.98 14.71
CA GLY A 94 3.41 -17.15 15.25
C GLY A 94 4.86 -16.91 15.69
N ARG A 95 5.34 -15.67 15.72
CA ARG A 95 6.71 -15.32 16.18
C ARG A 95 6.67 -14.17 17.18
N LEU A 96 6.23 -14.50 18.39
CA LEU A 96 6.79 -13.97 19.63
C LEU A 96 7.30 -15.16 20.44
#